data_AF-A0A2N7W1S0-F1
#
_entry.id   AF-A0A2N7W1S0-F1
#
_cell.length_a   1.000
_cell.length_b   1.000
_cell.length_c   1.000
_cell.angle_alpha   90.00
_cell.angle_beta   90.00
_cell.angle_gamma   90.00
#
_symmetry.space_group_name_H-M   'P 1'
#
loop_
_entity.id
_entity.type
_entity.pdbx_description
1 polymer ?
#
loop_
_entity_poly.entity_id
_entity_poly.type
_entity_poly.pdbx_seq_one_letter_code
_entity_poly.pdbx_strand_id
1 'polypeptide(L)'
;MTASHWEMGRLTMSIAIRHFLLIPALLASQQVWSAQDRPELDFPNHVRLIYSEPVSPELSRTFGSGWTRLTITRPDGSTLPIIPDEPLTTEGGVIFSSVGATARSHDGRYVVLDITRNGVTETEDGKPTVASREYCPILDTQTGCVARDYTGVVCGGTWDAQKAVWHSQLDSGKQVSESMVALEKPTARDVWTQFSQAKTTDIKPFLRVALGIENLRACDPPSAENAGYYARIQAALGDSSRVTSSSAPAGAAPADLTSAPVWTVKVARSWLYERPSVGSNRHGYLIRGDHVEVIGEEKPDWVRIRYIRAGKAPLEAWLQRQDITR
;
A
#
# COMPACT_ATOMS: atom_id res chain seq x y z
N MET A 1 -82.77 38.70 30.30
CA MET A 1 -82.54 38.52 28.86
C MET A 1 -81.24 37.75 28.69
N THR A 2 -81.40 36.46 28.35
CA THR A 2 -80.43 35.47 27.80
C THR A 2 -78.98 35.49 28.34
N ALA A 3 -78.62 34.69 29.37
CA ALA A 3 -78.30 33.23 29.36
C ALA A 3 -76.93 32.92 28.71
N SER A 4 -75.94 32.19 29.28
CA SER A 4 -75.80 31.44 30.53
C SER A 4 -74.32 31.02 30.73
N HIS A 5 -73.91 30.95 32.00
CA HIS A 5 -72.95 30.03 32.68
C HIS A 5 -71.53 29.77 32.08
N TRP A 6 -70.43 29.62 32.83
CA TRP A 6 -70.19 28.96 34.13
C TRP A 6 -69.00 29.61 34.87
N GLU A 7 -69.13 29.80 36.19
CA GLU A 7 -68.04 30.06 37.14
C GLU A 7 -67.59 28.77 37.84
N MET A 8 -66.29 28.62 38.03
CA MET A 8 -65.58 28.07 39.21
C MET A 8 -64.14 27.81 38.76
N GLY A 9 -63.09 28.28 39.39
CA GLY A 9 -62.90 29.06 40.61
C GLY A 9 -61.39 28.99 40.89
N ARG A 10 -60.75 30.12 41.20
CA ARG A 10 -59.39 30.16 41.77
C ARG A 10 -59.19 31.50 42.48
N LEU A 11 -58.67 31.46 43.70
CA LEU A 11 -57.39 32.08 44.10
C LEU A 11 -57.39 32.38 45.60
N THR A 12 -56.39 31.82 46.28
CA THR A 12 -55.47 32.52 47.19
C THR A 12 -54.33 31.51 47.43
N MET A 13 -53.25 31.49 46.65
CA MET A 13 -52.15 32.46 46.55
C MET A 13 -51.50 32.74 47.91
N SER A 14 -50.40 32.07 48.18
CA SER A 14 -49.31 32.63 48.98
C SER A 14 -48.03 32.48 48.18
N ILE A 15 -47.40 33.63 48.03
CA ILE A 15 -46.30 33.97 47.14
C ILE A 15 -45.01 33.71 47.88
N ALA A 16 -44.16 32.85 47.33
CA ALA A 16 -42.72 32.89 47.57
C ALA A 16 -42.01 32.87 46.22
N ILE A 17 -41.60 34.06 45.81
CA ILE A 17 -40.68 34.42 44.72
C ILE A 17 -39.28 33.90 45.16
N ARG A 18 -38.44 33.19 44.37
CA ARG A 18 -37.75 33.66 43.16
C ARG A 18 -36.94 32.50 42.53
N HIS A 19 -37.13 32.31 41.23
CA HIS A 19 -36.20 31.88 40.17
C HIS A 19 -35.02 30.94 40.50
N PHE A 20 -34.93 29.80 39.82
CA PHE A 20 -34.10 29.65 38.61
C PHE A 20 -34.36 28.30 37.90
N LEU A 21 -34.85 28.42 36.65
CA LEU A 21 -34.69 27.56 35.47
C LEU A 21 -34.84 26.02 35.56
N LEU A 22 -35.93 25.58 34.89
CA LEU A 22 -36.15 24.32 34.19
C LEU A 22 -34.91 23.75 33.50
N ILE A 23 -34.59 22.48 33.77
CA ILE A 23 -33.96 21.58 32.80
C ILE A 23 -34.66 20.22 32.87
N PRO A 24 -35.54 19.92 31.90
CA PRO A 24 -35.68 18.55 31.44
C PRO A 24 -35.56 18.56 29.91
N ALA A 25 -34.35 18.43 29.41
CA ALA A 25 -34.11 18.13 28.01
C ALA A 25 -32.76 17.45 27.88
N LEU A 26 -32.67 16.47 26.98
CA LEU A 26 -31.48 15.69 26.59
C LEU A 26 -31.26 14.36 27.33
N LEU A 27 -32.28 13.50 27.33
CA LEU A 27 -32.07 12.06 27.24
C LEU A 27 -32.82 11.50 26.02
N ALA A 28 -32.58 12.13 24.87
CA ALA A 28 -32.85 11.58 23.56
C ALA A 28 -31.74 12.09 22.63
N SER A 29 -31.32 11.23 21.71
CA SER A 29 -30.23 11.42 20.73
C SER A 29 -28.80 11.52 21.30
N GLN A 30 -28.26 10.38 21.71
CA GLN A 30 -26.89 10.03 21.35
C GLN A 30 -26.87 8.76 20.51
N GLN A 31 -27.53 8.82 19.35
CA GLN A 31 -26.96 8.14 18.19
C GLN A 31 -25.82 9.02 17.72
N VAL A 32 -24.66 8.84 18.35
CA VAL A 32 -23.40 9.28 17.75
C VAL A 32 -23.25 8.46 16.49
N TRP A 33 -23.62 9.04 15.35
CA TRP A 33 -23.16 8.59 14.05
C TRP A 33 -21.63 8.78 14.00
N SER A 34 -20.89 7.82 14.53
CA SER A 34 -19.54 7.56 14.05
C SER A 34 -19.68 6.69 12.81
N ALA A 35 -19.75 7.31 11.65
CA ALA A 35 -19.62 6.62 10.36
C ALA A 35 -18.15 6.25 10.04
N GLN A 36 -17.31 6.04 11.06
CA GLN A 36 -15.86 5.90 10.91
C GLN A 36 -15.41 4.50 11.38
N ASP A 37 -14.75 3.81 10.45
CA ASP A 37 -14.05 2.53 10.60
C ASP A 37 -14.91 1.31 10.96
N ARG A 38 -15.79 0.89 10.04
CA ARG A 38 -16.18 -0.53 10.04
C ARG A 38 -14.93 -1.34 9.66
N PRO A 39 -14.49 -2.30 10.49
CA PRO A 39 -13.38 -3.18 10.15
C PRO A 39 -13.76 -4.18 9.04
N GLU A 40 -14.95 -4.06 8.46
CA GLU A 40 -15.48 -4.98 7.48
C GLU A 40 -16.16 -4.21 6.33
N LEU A 41 -15.92 -4.67 5.11
CA LEU A 41 -16.64 -4.23 3.91
C LEU A 41 -17.22 -5.46 3.20
N ASP A 42 -18.56 -5.53 3.18
CA ASP A 42 -19.30 -6.58 2.51
C ASP A 42 -19.55 -6.24 1.04
N PHE A 43 -19.57 -7.28 0.20
CA PHE A 43 -19.83 -7.18 -1.23
C PHE A 43 -21.11 -7.96 -1.61
N PRO A 44 -21.82 -7.52 -2.68
CA PRO A 44 -23.02 -8.21 -3.15
C PRO A 44 -22.81 -9.68 -3.53
N ASN A 45 -21.58 -10.05 -3.90
CA ASN A 45 -21.18 -11.42 -4.22
C ASN A 45 -20.82 -12.26 -2.99
N HIS A 46 -21.17 -11.82 -1.77
CA HIS A 46 -20.85 -12.46 -0.49
C HIS A 46 -19.36 -12.54 -0.14
N VAL A 47 -18.51 -11.81 -0.87
CA VAL A 47 -17.14 -11.56 -0.46
C VAL A 47 -17.13 -10.55 0.69
N ARG A 48 -16.16 -10.67 1.59
CA ARG A 48 -15.92 -9.70 2.65
C ARG A 48 -14.45 -9.32 2.72
N LEU A 49 -14.18 -8.03 2.87
CA LEU A 49 -12.89 -7.53 3.32
C LEU A 49 -12.90 -7.33 4.82
N ILE A 50 -11.88 -7.83 5.51
CA ILE A 50 -11.72 -7.75 6.96
C ILE A 50 -10.40 -7.04 7.25
N TYR A 51 -10.50 -5.87 7.84
CA TYR A 51 -9.42 -5.09 8.41
C TYR A 51 -9.26 -5.49 9.88
N SER A 52 -8.05 -5.88 10.25
CA SER A 52 -7.77 -6.43 11.58
C SER A 52 -6.38 -6.04 12.05
N GLU A 53 -6.15 -6.20 13.35
CA GLU A 53 -4.89 -5.82 14.01
C GLU A 53 -4.61 -4.32 13.85
N PRO A 54 -5.24 -3.45 14.66
CA PRO A 54 -4.98 -2.02 14.56
C PRO A 54 -3.51 -1.73 14.86
N VAL A 55 -2.94 -0.72 14.18
CA VAL A 55 -1.55 -0.29 14.41
C VAL A 55 -1.37 0.05 15.89
N SER A 56 -0.32 -0.50 16.51
CA SER A 56 -0.07 -0.30 17.94
C SER A 56 0.18 1.20 18.27
N PRO A 57 -0.07 1.66 19.50
CA PRO A 57 0.17 3.05 19.90
C PRO A 57 1.63 3.51 19.71
N GLU A 58 2.59 2.59 19.76
CA GLU A 58 4.01 2.87 19.52
C GLU A 58 4.29 3.13 18.04
N LEU A 59 3.77 2.27 17.17
CA LEU A 59 3.97 2.39 15.73
C LEU A 59 3.11 3.50 15.13
N SER A 60 1.92 3.77 15.68
CA SER A 60 1.01 4.78 15.15
C SER A 60 1.54 6.21 15.30
N ARG A 61 2.35 6.46 16.34
CA ARG A 61 3.08 7.73 16.51
C ARG A 61 4.10 7.99 15.41
N THR A 62 4.62 6.93 14.80
CA THR A 62 5.66 7.00 13.77
C THR A 62 5.06 6.96 12.37
N PHE A 63 4.12 6.04 12.12
CA PHE A 63 3.64 5.71 10.78
C PHE A 63 2.16 6.05 10.54
N GLY A 64 1.43 6.50 11.56
CA GLY A 64 0.01 6.80 11.47
C GLY A 64 -0.89 5.64 11.92
N SER A 65 -2.19 5.93 12.04
CA SER A 65 -3.22 4.95 12.40
C SER A 65 -3.64 4.09 11.21
N GLY A 66 -4.28 2.96 11.50
CA GLY A 66 -4.88 2.07 10.51
C GLY A 66 -4.81 0.63 10.97
N TRP A 67 -4.72 -0.29 10.02
CA TRP A 67 -4.70 -1.73 10.26
C TRP A 67 -3.42 -2.35 9.71
N THR A 68 -2.87 -3.35 10.38
CA THR A 68 -1.68 -4.07 9.90
C THR A 68 -2.04 -5.33 9.11
N ARG A 69 -3.33 -5.70 9.06
CA ARG A 69 -3.79 -6.88 8.33
C ARG A 69 -5.10 -6.61 7.58
N LEU A 70 -5.11 -6.98 6.31
CA LEU A 70 -6.29 -7.04 5.45
C LEU A 70 -6.46 -8.45 4.91
N THR A 71 -7.67 -9.00 5.03
CA THR A 71 -8.01 -10.35 4.56
C THR A 71 -9.25 -10.29 3.69
N ILE A 72 -9.24 -10.99 2.55
CA ILE A 72 -10.45 -11.27 1.78
C ILE A 72 -11.02 -12.63 2.21
N THR A 73 -12.30 -12.66 2.55
CA THR A 73 -13.08 -13.89 2.77
C THR A 73 -13.97 -14.11 1.56
N ARG A 74 -13.80 -15.26 0.91
CA ARG A 74 -14.58 -15.66 -0.27
C ARG A 74 -15.92 -16.27 0.12
N PRO A 75 -16.86 -16.44 -0.82
CA PRO A 75 -18.19 -17.01 -0.53
C PRO A 75 -18.16 -18.45 0.00
N ASP A 76 -17.08 -19.19 -0.29
CA ASP A 76 -16.85 -20.55 0.21
C ASP A 76 -16.23 -20.57 1.63
N GLY A 77 -16.03 -19.40 2.24
CA GLY A 77 -15.40 -19.24 3.55
C GLY A 77 -13.86 -19.29 3.53
N SER A 78 -13.24 -19.53 2.37
CA SER A 78 -11.78 -19.47 2.26
C SER A 78 -11.28 -18.04 2.42
N THR A 79 -10.12 -17.90 3.07
CA THR A 79 -9.51 -16.59 3.34
C THR A 79 -8.16 -16.46 2.64
N LEU A 80 -7.88 -15.26 2.12
CA LEU A 80 -6.58 -14.91 1.53
C LEU A 80 -6.09 -13.60 2.17
N PRO A 81 -4.90 -13.57 2.80
CA PRO A 81 -4.31 -12.32 3.25
C PRO A 81 -3.89 -11.46 2.06
N ILE A 82 -4.10 -10.15 2.17
CA ILE A 82 -3.68 -9.17 1.18
C ILE A 82 -2.30 -8.62 1.59
N ILE A 83 -1.29 -8.80 0.74
CA ILE A 83 0.10 -8.36 0.96
C ILE A 83 0.68 -8.90 2.30
N PRO A 84 0.71 -10.23 2.52
CA PRO A 84 1.20 -10.80 3.78
C PRO A 84 2.71 -10.60 4.01
N ASP A 85 3.47 -10.35 2.94
CA ASP A 85 4.94 -10.33 2.97
C ASP A 85 5.54 -8.96 3.35
N GLU A 86 4.72 -7.96 3.68
CA GLU A 86 5.14 -6.60 4.05
C GLU A 86 4.58 -6.18 5.44
N PRO A 87 4.79 -6.96 6.52
CA PRO A 87 4.26 -6.63 7.84
C PRO A 87 4.83 -5.31 8.37
N LEU A 88 4.02 -4.56 9.12
CA LEU A 88 4.47 -3.34 9.79
C LEU A 88 5.41 -3.67 10.96
N THR A 89 6.60 -3.10 10.92
CA THR A 89 7.65 -3.20 11.94
C THR A 89 8.15 -1.80 12.32
N THR A 90 9.12 -1.71 13.23
CA THR A 90 9.81 -0.45 13.54
C THR A 90 10.60 0.13 12.38
N GLU A 91 10.95 -0.68 11.37
CA GLU A 91 11.67 -0.23 10.17
C GLU A 91 10.73 0.23 9.04
N GLY A 92 9.43 -0.04 9.17
CA GLY A 92 8.42 0.21 8.14
C GLY A 92 7.56 -1.01 7.82
N GLY A 93 6.75 -0.90 6.78
CA GLY A 93 5.80 -1.91 6.31
C GLY A 93 4.49 -1.30 5.84
N VAL A 94 3.45 -2.13 5.65
CA VAL A 94 2.16 -1.70 5.13
C VAL A 94 1.16 -1.37 6.25
N ILE A 95 0.47 -0.24 6.08
CA ILE A 95 -0.75 0.11 6.82
C ILE A 95 -1.91 0.11 5.84
N PHE A 96 -3.03 -0.51 6.21
CA PHE A 96 -4.28 -0.49 5.46
C PHE A 96 -5.24 0.53 6.06
N SER A 97 -5.81 1.39 5.22
CA SER A 97 -6.90 2.28 5.57
C SER A 97 -8.24 1.63 5.20
N SER A 98 -9.26 1.83 6.04
CA SER A 98 -10.60 1.36 5.72
C SER A 98 -11.13 2.13 4.50
N VAL A 99 -11.80 1.45 3.57
CA VAL A 99 -12.40 2.09 2.40
C VAL A 99 -13.92 2.04 2.46
N GLY A 100 -14.56 3.12 2.02
CA GLY A 100 -16.02 3.23 2.00
C GLY A 100 -16.66 2.55 0.78
N ALA A 101 -17.99 2.56 0.75
CA ALA A 101 -18.76 1.98 -0.36
C ALA A 101 -18.46 2.63 -1.73
N THR A 102 -17.96 3.86 -1.76
CA THR A 102 -17.56 4.58 -2.98
C THR A 102 -16.30 4.03 -3.62
N ALA A 103 -15.48 3.28 -2.88
CA ALA A 103 -14.29 2.62 -3.42
C ALA A 103 -14.64 1.35 -4.21
N ARG A 104 -15.90 0.91 -4.20
CA ARG A 104 -16.38 -0.29 -4.88
C ARG A 104 -17.03 0.06 -6.22
N SER A 105 -16.74 -0.74 -7.26
CA SER A 105 -17.36 -0.59 -8.57
C SER A 105 -18.88 -0.81 -8.51
N HIS A 106 -19.60 -0.27 -9.49
CA HIS A 106 -21.07 -0.39 -9.54
C HIS A 106 -21.56 -1.84 -9.51
N ASP A 107 -20.87 -2.75 -10.21
CA ASP A 107 -21.18 -4.18 -10.24
C ASP A 107 -20.70 -4.95 -8.98
N GLY A 108 -20.03 -4.27 -8.06
CA GLY A 108 -19.48 -4.86 -6.84
C GLY A 108 -18.30 -5.80 -7.05
N ARG A 109 -17.78 -5.92 -8.27
CA ARG A 109 -16.68 -6.85 -8.58
C ARG A 109 -15.32 -6.32 -8.15
N TYR A 110 -15.09 -5.01 -8.27
CA TYR A 110 -13.80 -4.40 -8.01
C TYR A 110 -13.86 -3.44 -6.83
N VAL A 111 -12.75 -3.32 -6.11
CA VAL A 111 -12.58 -2.30 -5.08
C VAL A 111 -11.18 -1.72 -5.14
N VAL A 112 -11.10 -0.40 -5.04
CA VAL A 112 -9.83 0.31 -4.85
C VAL A 112 -9.50 0.25 -3.36
N LEU A 113 -8.37 -0.38 -3.03
CA LEU A 113 -7.85 -0.40 -1.68
C LEU A 113 -7.08 0.88 -1.39
N ASP A 114 -6.91 1.20 -0.13
CA ASP A 114 -6.05 2.30 0.33
C ASP A 114 -4.99 1.71 1.25
N ILE A 115 -3.73 1.77 0.80
CA ILE A 115 -2.59 1.28 1.56
C ILE A 115 -1.51 2.35 1.62
N THR A 116 -0.89 2.49 2.79
CA THR A 116 0.32 3.28 2.97
C THR A 116 1.50 2.36 3.19
N ARG A 117 2.52 2.46 2.34
CA ARG A 117 3.83 1.84 2.59
C ARG A 117 4.71 2.82 3.34
N ASN A 118 5.25 2.36 4.46
CA ASN A 118 6.07 3.13 5.37
C ASN A 118 7.49 2.58 5.42
N GLY A 119 8.46 3.45 5.67
CA GLY A 119 9.85 3.09 5.88
C GLY A 119 10.58 4.14 6.70
N VAL A 120 11.70 3.75 7.30
CA VAL A 120 12.64 4.68 7.95
C VAL A 120 13.89 4.81 7.09
N THR A 121 14.27 6.03 6.76
CA THR A 121 15.53 6.36 6.07
C THR A 121 16.39 7.25 6.96
N GLU A 122 17.63 7.55 6.53
CA GLU A 122 18.52 8.48 7.23
C GLU A 122 18.67 9.75 6.38
N THR A 123 18.64 10.92 7.02
CA THR A 123 18.95 12.22 6.40
C THR A 123 20.46 12.36 6.20
N GLU A 124 20.91 13.39 5.46
CA GLU A 124 22.35 13.71 5.31
C GLU A 124 23.07 13.84 6.67
N ASP A 125 22.40 14.41 7.67
CA ASP A 125 22.92 14.51 9.05
C ASP A 125 22.90 13.19 9.85
N GLY A 126 22.54 12.07 9.22
CA GLY A 126 22.44 10.74 9.85
C GLY A 126 21.23 10.54 10.76
N LYS A 127 20.24 11.45 10.74
CA LYS A 127 19.03 11.32 11.57
C LYS A 127 17.99 10.42 10.89
N PRO A 128 17.30 9.54 11.63
CA PRO A 128 16.22 8.76 11.05
C PRO A 128 15.05 9.67 10.67
N THR A 129 14.49 9.46 9.49
CA THR A 129 13.27 10.13 9.01
C THR A 129 12.29 9.10 8.49
N VAL A 130 11.01 9.30 8.78
CA VAL A 130 9.94 8.45 8.25
C VAL A 130 9.63 8.89 6.82
N ALA A 131 9.50 7.91 5.93
CA ALA A 131 8.99 8.09 4.58
C ALA A 131 7.75 7.22 4.40
N SER A 132 6.66 7.84 3.98
CA SER A 132 5.37 7.19 3.74
C SER A 132 4.90 7.48 2.33
N ARG A 133 4.28 6.49 1.68
CA ARG A 133 3.65 6.67 0.38
C ARG A 133 2.38 5.85 0.27
N GLU A 134 1.33 6.53 -0.16
CA GLU A 134 0.03 5.93 -0.45
C GLU A 134 0.05 5.23 -1.82
N TYR A 135 -0.65 4.10 -1.88
CA TYR A 135 -0.91 3.33 -3.09
C TYR A 135 -2.36 2.88 -3.06
N CYS A 136 -2.99 2.86 -4.24
CA CYS A 136 -4.39 2.47 -4.35
C CYS A 136 -4.56 1.26 -5.27
N PRO A 137 -4.09 0.06 -4.86
CA PRO A 137 -4.19 -1.12 -5.69
C PRO A 137 -5.65 -1.57 -5.81
N ILE A 138 -5.95 -2.28 -6.90
CA ILE A 138 -7.31 -2.69 -7.23
C ILE A 138 -7.47 -4.18 -6.98
N LEU A 139 -8.46 -4.54 -6.16
CA LEU A 139 -8.83 -5.91 -5.88
C LEU A 139 -10.00 -6.36 -6.77
N ASP A 140 -9.82 -7.45 -7.50
CA ASP A 140 -10.88 -8.23 -8.14
C ASP A 140 -11.46 -9.21 -7.10
N THR A 141 -12.60 -8.86 -6.51
CA THR A 141 -13.23 -9.64 -5.43
C THR A 141 -13.63 -11.04 -5.85
N GLN A 142 -13.83 -11.27 -7.15
CA GLN A 142 -14.20 -12.57 -7.68
C GLN A 142 -13.05 -13.58 -7.53
N THR A 143 -11.81 -13.16 -7.78
CA THR A 143 -10.65 -14.06 -7.73
C THR A 143 -9.80 -13.87 -6.46
N GLY A 144 -9.87 -12.69 -5.84
CA GLY A 144 -8.95 -12.26 -4.81
C GLY A 144 -7.67 -11.62 -5.36
N CYS A 145 -7.56 -11.43 -6.68
CA CYS A 145 -6.39 -10.83 -7.31
C CYS A 145 -6.31 -9.35 -7.00
N VAL A 146 -5.19 -8.92 -6.44
CA VAL A 146 -4.81 -7.52 -6.29
C VAL A 146 -3.87 -7.15 -7.43
N ALA A 147 -4.35 -6.31 -8.34
CA ALA A 147 -3.53 -5.65 -9.33
C ALA A 147 -2.93 -4.39 -8.70
N ARG A 148 -1.64 -4.16 -8.97
CA ARG A 148 -0.90 -3.05 -8.37
C ARG A 148 -1.17 -1.76 -9.14
N ASP A 149 -1.48 -0.68 -8.42
CA ASP A 149 -1.30 0.67 -8.94
C ASP A 149 0.19 1.05 -8.82
N TYR A 150 0.89 1.12 -9.95
CA TYR A 150 2.32 1.41 -9.99
C TYR A 150 2.66 2.89 -9.77
N THR A 151 1.67 3.78 -9.82
CA THR A 151 1.90 5.22 -9.94
C THR A 151 1.40 6.01 -8.73
N GLY A 152 0.43 5.48 -7.99
CA GLY A 152 -0.32 6.21 -6.95
C GLY A 152 -1.39 7.13 -7.54
N VAL A 153 -1.54 7.12 -8.87
CA VAL A 153 -2.48 7.95 -9.63
C VAL A 153 -3.92 7.45 -9.47
N VAL A 154 -4.11 6.21 -9.03
CA VAL A 154 -5.45 5.67 -8.77
C VAL A 154 -6.04 6.33 -7.52
N CYS A 155 -5.21 6.80 -6.58
CA CYS A 155 -5.68 7.44 -5.37
C CYS A 155 -6.48 8.72 -5.67
N GLY A 156 -7.66 8.85 -5.05
CA GLY A 156 -8.54 10.01 -5.23
C GLY A 156 -9.40 10.01 -6.51
N GLY A 157 -9.43 8.89 -7.25
CA GLY A 157 -10.35 8.73 -8.37
C GLY A 157 -11.79 8.38 -7.99
N THR A 158 -12.59 8.09 -9.01
CA THR A 158 -13.97 7.64 -8.88
C THR A 158 -14.29 6.57 -9.92
N TRP A 159 -15.20 5.66 -9.58
CA TRP A 159 -15.77 4.73 -10.55
C TRP A 159 -16.65 5.46 -11.57
N ASP A 160 -16.62 4.99 -12.81
CA ASP A 160 -17.69 5.21 -13.78
C ASP A 160 -19.01 4.67 -13.20
N ALA A 161 -20.11 5.37 -13.49
CA ALA A 161 -21.41 5.04 -12.92
C ALA A 161 -21.98 3.70 -13.42
N GLN A 162 -21.52 3.19 -14.56
CA GLN A 162 -22.11 2.02 -15.25
C GLN A 162 -21.07 0.98 -15.65
N LYS A 163 -19.80 1.36 -15.78
CA LYS A 163 -18.72 0.50 -16.25
C LYS A 163 -17.72 0.24 -15.15
N ALA A 164 -17.01 -0.88 -15.24
CA ALA A 164 -15.83 -1.15 -14.44
C ALA A 164 -14.63 -0.35 -14.99
N VAL A 165 -14.72 0.98 -14.89
CA VAL A 165 -13.68 1.93 -15.30
C VAL A 165 -13.41 2.87 -14.13
N TRP A 166 -12.15 3.01 -13.75
CA TRP A 166 -11.72 3.96 -12.74
C TRP A 166 -11.22 5.24 -13.41
N HIS A 167 -11.74 6.39 -13.00
CA HIS A 167 -11.33 7.70 -13.48
C HIS A 167 -10.52 8.40 -12.40
N SER A 168 -9.32 8.84 -12.74
CA SER A 168 -8.49 9.63 -11.84
C SER A 168 -7.85 10.82 -12.56
N GLN A 169 -7.38 11.78 -11.78
CA GLN A 169 -6.73 12.97 -12.28
C GLN A 169 -5.28 12.99 -11.82
N LEU A 170 -4.36 13.16 -12.77
CA LEU A 170 -2.96 13.40 -12.48
C LEU A 170 -2.75 14.80 -11.91
N ASP A 171 -1.64 15.01 -11.18
CA ASP A 171 -1.21 16.34 -10.72
C ASP A 171 -1.08 17.37 -11.87
N SER A 172 -0.83 16.88 -13.09
CA SER A 172 -0.83 17.71 -14.32
C SER A 172 -2.22 18.21 -14.74
N GLY A 173 -3.28 17.81 -14.05
CA GLY A 173 -4.67 18.06 -14.41
C GLY A 173 -5.21 17.10 -15.47
N LYS A 174 -4.37 16.26 -16.09
CA LYS A 174 -4.77 15.28 -17.10
C LYS A 174 -5.61 14.16 -16.48
N GLN A 175 -6.76 13.89 -17.10
CA GLN A 175 -7.61 12.76 -16.76
C GLN A 175 -7.03 11.46 -17.31
N VAL A 176 -7.04 10.42 -16.48
CA VAL A 176 -6.65 9.05 -16.82
C VAL A 176 -7.83 8.15 -16.52
N SER A 177 -8.03 7.14 -17.34
CA SER A 177 -9.13 6.19 -17.17
C SER A 177 -8.60 4.79 -17.38
N GLU A 178 -8.83 3.94 -16.39
CA GLU A 178 -8.35 2.56 -16.36
C GLU A 178 -9.54 1.63 -16.45
N SER A 179 -9.58 0.81 -17.51
CA SER A 179 -10.60 -0.23 -17.66
C SER A 179 -10.17 -1.47 -16.88
N MET A 180 -11.05 -1.97 -16.02
CA MET A 180 -10.77 -3.18 -15.22
C MET A 180 -10.66 -4.45 -16.07
N VAL A 181 -11.17 -4.42 -17.31
CA VAL A 181 -11.00 -5.50 -18.29
C VAL A 181 -9.57 -5.54 -18.82
N ALA A 182 -8.94 -4.37 -18.97
CA ALA A 182 -7.58 -4.22 -19.47
C ALA A 182 -6.54 -4.07 -18.35
N LEU A 183 -6.97 -4.24 -17.10
CA LEU A 183 -6.11 -4.12 -15.93
C LEU A 183 -5.03 -5.21 -16.00
N GLU A 184 -3.78 -4.77 -16.10
CA GLU A 184 -2.64 -5.68 -16.12
C GLU A 184 -2.53 -6.40 -14.77
N LYS A 185 -2.54 -7.74 -14.82
CA LYS A 185 -2.39 -8.61 -13.66
C LYS A 185 -1.03 -9.31 -13.72
N PRO A 186 -0.35 -9.52 -12.59
CA PRO A 186 0.90 -10.26 -12.59
C PRO A 186 0.66 -11.72 -13.01
N THR A 187 1.55 -12.26 -13.84
CA THR A 187 1.53 -13.67 -14.27
C THR A 187 2.75 -14.43 -13.78
N ALA A 188 2.62 -15.73 -13.55
CA ALA A 188 3.73 -16.59 -13.13
C ALA A 188 4.84 -16.63 -14.18
N ARG A 189 4.45 -16.56 -15.46
CA ARG A 189 5.39 -16.40 -16.58
C ARG A 189 6.22 -15.14 -16.45
N ASP A 190 5.58 -13.98 -16.24
CA ASP A 190 6.30 -12.70 -16.17
C ASP A 190 7.23 -12.64 -14.97
N VAL A 191 6.78 -13.12 -13.80
CA VAL A 191 7.62 -13.22 -12.60
C VAL A 191 8.85 -14.10 -12.89
N TRP A 192 8.66 -15.29 -13.45
CA TRP A 192 9.77 -16.20 -13.75
C TRP A 192 10.71 -15.65 -14.81
N THR A 193 10.18 -15.09 -15.91
CA THR A 193 10.97 -14.51 -16.99
C THR A 193 11.84 -13.38 -16.45
N GLN A 194 11.27 -12.46 -15.67
CA GLN A 194 12.02 -11.37 -15.05
C GLN A 194 13.10 -11.89 -14.08
N PHE A 195 12.77 -12.84 -13.21
CA PHE A 195 13.72 -13.45 -12.27
C PHE A 195 14.89 -14.12 -13.01
N SER A 196 14.59 -14.96 -13.99
CA SER A 196 15.61 -15.70 -14.76
C SER A 196 16.56 -14.78 -15.54
N GLN A 197 16.08 -13.62 -15.99
CA GLN A 197 16.89 -12.63 -16.72
C GLN A 197 17.80 -11.81 -15.79
N ALA A 198 17.41 -11.62 -14.54
CA ALA A 198 18.13 -10.77 -13.59
C ALA A 198 19.41 -11.40 -13.02
N LYS A 199 19.68 -12.68 -13.32
CA LYS A 199 20.90 -13.41 -12.87
C LYS A 199 21.12 -13.34 -11.35
N THR A 200 20.04 -13.32 -10.57
CA THR A 200 20.05 -13.36 -9.10
C THR A 200 19.51 -14.70 -8.60
N THR A 201 19.84 -15.07 -7.37
CA THR A 201 19.34 -16.28 -6.71
C THR A 201 18.10 -16.01 -5.84
N ASP A 202 17.84 -14.75 -5.49
CA ASP A 202 16.69 -14.38 -4.67
C ASP A 202 15.48 -14.01 -5.54
N ILE A 203 14.44 -14.85 -5.47
CA ILE A 203 13.18 -14.64 -6.21
C ILE A 203 12.19 -13.75 -5.46
N LYS A 204 12.35 -13.57 -4.13
CA LYS A 204 11.40 -12.82 -3.30
C LYS A 204 11.13 -11.40 -3.81
N PRO A 205 12.11 -10.64 -4.32
CA PRO A 205 11.84 -9.30 -4.81
C PRO A 205 10.91 -9.29 -6.04
N PHE A 206 10.97 -10.32 -6.89
CA PHE A 206 10.08 -10.47 -8.05
C PHE A 206 8.66 -10.84 -7.63
N LEU A 207 8.53 -11.68 -6.60
CA LEU A 207 7.23 -12.01 -6.02
C LEU A 207 6.62 -10.82 -5.28
N ARG A 208 7.43 -9.94 -4.67
CA ARG A 208 6.94 -8.70 -4.04
C ARG A 208 6.27 -7.77 -5.06
N VAL A 209 6.78 -7.71 -6.29
CA VAL A 209 6.11 -6.96 -7.39
C VAL A 209 4.73 -7.54 -7.69
N ALA A 210 4.59 -8.87 -7.62
CA ALA A 210 3.31 -9.56 -7.72
C ALA A 210 2.50 -9.59 -6.41
N LEU A 211 2.91 -8.84 -5.37
CA LEU A 211 2.30 -8.80 -4.04
C LEU A 211 2.23 -10.18 -3.34
N GLY A 212 3.24 -11.02 -3.58
CA GLY A 212 3.40 -12.33 -2.97
C GLY A 212 2.89 -13.48 -3.84
N ILE A 213 3.27 -14.71 -3.47
CA ILE A 213 2.92 -15.92 -4.23
C ILE A 213 1.42 -16.22 -4.20
N GLU A 214 0.74 -15.89 -3.10
CA GLU A 214 -0.69 -16.16 -3.00
C GLU A 214 -1.52 -15.16 -3.83
N ASN A 215 -1.09 -13.89 -3.91
CA ASN A 215 -1.70 -12.94 -4.84
C ASN A 215 -1.45 -13.35 -6.30
N LEU A 216 -0.24 -13.81 -6.61
CA LEU A 216 0.09 -14.33 -7.94
C LEU A 216 -0.86 -15.48 -8.35
N ARG A 217 -1.13 -16.43 -7.44
CA ARG A 217 -2.11 -17.51 -7.67
C ARG A 217 -3.55 -17.01 -7.81
N ALA A 218 -3.91 -15.92 -7.15
CA ALA A 218 -5.23 -15.32 -7.32
C ALA A 218 -5.36 -14.58 -8.67
N CYS A 219 -4.26 -14.03 -9.19
CA CYS A 219 -4.19 -13.28 -10.45
C CYS A 219 -4.00 -14.17 -11.69
N ASP A 220 -3.19 -15.22 -11.58
CA ASP A 220 -2.88 -16.20 -12.63
C ASP A 220 -3.05 -17.63 -12.08
N PRO A 221 -4.30 -18.10 -11.85
CA PRO A 221 -4.56 -19.38 -11.20
C PRO A 221 -3.80 -20.56 -11.83
N PRO A 222 -3.29 -21.51 -11.03
CA PRO A 222 -2.58 -22.67 -11.56
C PRO A 222 -3.41 -23.44 -12.60
N SER A 223 -2.82 -23.63 -13.77
CA SER A 223 -3.39 -24.30 -14.93
C SER A 223 -2.32 -25.14 -15.62
N ALA A 224 -2.72 -25.99 -16.58
CA ALA A 224 -1.76 -26.78 -17.36
C ALA A 224 -0.74 -25.89 -18.11
N GLU A 225 -1.13 -24.67 -18.48
CA GLU A 225 -0.31 -23.73 -19.25
C GLU A 225 0.76 -23.05 -18.40
N ASN A 226 0.48 -22.76 -17.13
CA ASN A 226 1.38 -22.03 -16.23
C ASN A 226 2.02 -22.90 -15.12
N ALA A 227 1.63 -24.18 -15.00
CA ALA A 227 2.15 -25.10 -13.98
C ALA A 227 3.68 -25.18 -13.96
N GLY A 228 4.32 -25.18 -15.13
CA GLY A 228 5.78 -25.20 -15.24
C GLY A 228 6.47 -23.96 -14.64
N TYR A 229 5.82 -22.79 -14.71
CA TYR A 229 6.36 -21.57 -14.08
C TYR A 229 6.20 -21.63 -12.57
N TYR A 230 5.04 -22.07 -12.06
CA TYR A 230 4.84 -22.25 -10.63
C TYR A 230 5.81 -23.23 -10.00
N ALA A 231 6.08 -24.37 -10.65
CA ALA A 231 7.06 -25.34 -10.18
C ALA A 231 8.46 -24.73 -10.04
N ARG A 232 8.87 -23.91 -11.03
CA ARG A 232 10.18 -23.22 -11.01
C ARG A 232 10.26 -22.13 -9.94
N ILE A 233 9.19 -21.34 -9.79
CA ILE A 233 9.08 -20.33 -8.72
C ILE A 233 9.20 -21.00 -7.35
N GLN A 234 8.50 -22.12 -7.15
CA GLN A 234 8.56 -22.87 -5.89
C GLN A 234 9.96 -23.46 -5.62
N ALA A 235 10.64 -23.97 -6.65
CA ALA A 235 12.02 -24.43 -6.52
C ALA A 235 12.97 -23.29 -6.10
N ALA A 236 12.89 -22.14 -6.76
CA ALA A 236 13.71 -20.96 -6.42
C ALA A 236 13.44 -20.42 -5.01
N LEU A 237 12.18 -20.48 -4.55
CA LEU A 237 11.82 -20.18 -3.16
C LEU A 237 12.46 -21.17 -2.18
N GLY A 238 12.46 -22.46 -2.51
CA GLY A 238 13.09 -23.51 -1.71
C GLY A 238 14.60 -23.34 -1.60
N ASP A 239 15.27 -22.99 -2.70
CA ASP A 239 16.71 -22.74 -2.71
C ASP A 239 17.08 -21.45 -1.95
N SER A 240 16.27 -20.40 -2.08
CA SER A 240 16.43 -19.15 -1.31
C SER A 240 16.33 -19.40 0.21
N SER A 241 15.47 -20.32 0.64
CA SER A 241 15.34 -20.69 2.07
C SER A 241 16.56 -21.43 2.61
N ARG A 242 17.25 -22.22 1.77
CA ARG A 242 18.47 -22.96 2.16
C ARG A 242 19.70 -22.05 2.30
N VAL A 243 19.77 -20.97 1.54
CA VAL A 243 20.86 -19.98 1.64
C VAL A 243 20.71 -19.09 2.88
N THR A 244 19.52 -19.04 3.50
CA THR A 244 19.29 -18.24 4.73
C THR A 244 19.77 -18.96 6.01
N SER A 245 20.26 -20.21 5.91
CA SER A 245 20.73 -21.03 7.03
C SER A 245 22.23 -21.35 7.02
N SER A 246 23.05 -20.56 6.31
CA SER A 246 24.50 -20.58 6.52
C SER A 246 24.99 -19.22 6.98
N SER A 247 25.34 -19.15 8.26
CA SER A 247 26.34 -18.20 8.74
C SER A 247 27.64 -18.48 7.98
N ALA A 248 27.89 -17.73 6.91
CA ALA A 248 29.16 -17.77 6.20
C ALA A 248 30.12 -16.74 6.84
N PRO A 249 31.38 -17.14 7.14
CA PRO A 249 32.33 -16.31 7.85
C PRO A 249 32.89 -15.22 6.95
N ALA A 250 33.24 -14.09 7.57
CA ALA A 250 34.00 -13.01 6.96
C ALA A 250 35.30 -13.53 6.34
N GLY A 251 35.55 -13.19 5.07
CA GLY A 251 36.87 -13.35 4.46
C GLY A 251 36.85 -13.68 2.96
N ALA A 252 36.74 -12.65 2.12
CA ALA A 252 37.40 -12.63 0.82
C ALA A 252 37.64 -11.17 0.43
N ALA A 253 38.90 -10.79 0.26
CA ALA A 253 39.36 -9.45 -0.09
C ALA A 253 38.87 -9.02 -1.49
N PRO A 254 38.68 -7.71 -1.74
CA PRO A 254 38.16 -7.22 -3.00
C PRO A 254 39.24 -7.18 -4.09
N ALA A 255 38.86 -7.63 -5.29
CA ALA A 255 39.64 -7.44 -6.51
C ALA A 255 39.47 -6.01 -7.06
N ASP A 256 40.61 -5.38 -7.28
CA ASP A 256 40.96 -4.23 -8.14
C ASP A 256 39.96 -3.07 -8.36
N LEU A 257 40.37 -1.91 -7.84
CA LEU A 257 39.72 -0.60 -7.97
C LEU A 257 40.14 0.08 -9.28
N THR A 258 39.31 -0.03 -10.32
CA THR A 258 39.14 1.09 -11.25
C THR A 258 38.11 2.03 -10.62
N SER A 259 38.48 3.29 -10.36
CA SER A 259 37.59 4.25 -9.71
C SER A 259 36.38 4.50 -10.60
N ALA A 260 35.25 3.88 -10.24
CA ALA A 260 33.96 4.14 -10.88
C ALA A 260 33.68 5.66 -10.82
N PRO A 261 33.19 6.29 -11.90
CA PRO A 261 32.93 7.71 -11.90
C PRO A 261 31.84 8.05 -10.87
N VAL A 262 32.13 9.02 -9.99
CA VAL A 262 31.21 9.50 -8.96
C VAL A 262 30.31 10.57 -9.54
N TRP A 263 29.00 10.37 -9.45
CA TRP A 263 27.96 11.27 -9.95
C TRP A 263 27.09 11.76 -8.80
N THR A 264 26.39 12.88 -9.00
CA THR A 264 25.55 13.53 -7.99
C THR A 264 24.08 13.46 -8.37
N VAL A 265 23.21 13.16 -7.42
CA VAL A 265 21.75 13.26 -7.61
C VAL A 265 21.35 14.72 -7.71
N LYS A 266 20.67 15.12 -8.80
CA LYS A 266 20.28 16.53 -9.06
C LYS A 266 18.82 16.82 -8.78
N VAL A 267 17.96 15.80 -8.85
CA VAL A 267 16.54 15.92 -8.50
C VAL A 267 16.36 15.90 -7.00
N ALA A 268 15.29 16.50 -6.49
CA ALA A 268 15.00 16.47 -5.05
C ALA A 268 14.91 15.02 -4.51
N ARG A 269 14.48 14.08 -5.36
CA ARG A 269 14.32 12.66 -5.03
C ARG A 269 14.51 11.78 -6.26
N SER A 270 15.44 10.83 -6.18
CA SER A 270 15.66 9.80 -7.18
C SER A 270 15.42 8.43 -6.58
N TRP A 271 14.38 7.75 -7.05
CA TRP A 271 14.03 6.43 -6.52
C TRP A 271 15.07 5.40 -6.91
N LEU A 272 15.31 4.48 -6.00
CA LEU A 272 16.21 3.39 -6.25
C LEU A 272 15.42 2.18 -6.70
N TYR A 273 15.97 1.45 -7.66
CA TYR A 273 15.29 0.34 -8.29
C TYR A 273 16.19 -0.91 -8.21
N GLU A 274 15.58 -2.07 -8.13
CA GLU A 274 16.29 -3.35 -8.18
C GLU A 274 16.70 -3.70 -9.61
N ARG A 275 16.03 -3.12 -10.62
CA ARG A 275 16.27 -3.33 -12.06
C ARG A 275 16.08 -2.00 -12.84
N PRO A 276 16.48 -1.92 -14.12
CA PRO A 276 16.24 -0.74 -14.98
C PRO A 276 14.77 -0.69 -15.44
N SER A 277 13.85 -0.57 -14.47
CA SER A 277 12.41 -0.50 -14.67
C SER A 277 11.75 0.21 -13.50
N VAL A 278 10.85 1.15 -13.82
CA VAL A 278 10.04 1.87 -12.83
C VAL A 278 9.22 0.93 -11.94
N GLY A 279 8.88 -0.27 -12.43
CA GLY A 279 8.14 -1.29 -11.68
C GLY A 279 8.96 -2.07 -10.65
N SER A 280 10.27 -1.85 -10.58
CA SER A 280 11.19 -2.52 -9.63
C SER A 280 11.66 -1.61 -8.50
N ASN A 281 10.85 -0.60 -8.17
CA ASN A 281 11.16 0.36 -7.12
C ASN A 281 11.39 -0.38 -5.80
N ARG A 282 12.57 -0.17 -5.22
CA ARG A 282 12.94 -0.73 -3.93
C ARG A 282 12.58 0.25 -2.83
N HIS A 283 12.39 -0.22 -1.61
CA HIS A 283 12.27 0.69 -0.46
C HIS A 283 13.59 1.48 -0.29
N GLY A 284 13.63 2.70 -0.82
CA GLY A 284 14.79 3.59 -0.77
C GLY A 284 14.86 4.54 -1.97
N TYR A 285 15.27 5.78 -1.71
CA TYR A 285 15.59 6.78 -2.71
C TYR A 285 16.85 7.54 -2.28
N LEU A 286 17.48 8.22 -3.21
CA LEU A 286 18.52 9.20 -2.94
C LEU A 286 17.95 10.60 -3.13
N ILE A 287 18.57 11.59 -2.51
CA ILE A 287 18.13 12.99 -2.57
C ILE A 287 19.18 13.86 -3.24
N ARG A 288 18.78 15.08 -3.63
CA ARG A 288 19.69 16.03 -4.25
C ARG A 288 20.94 16.23 -3.39
N GLY A 289 22.11 16.02 -3.97
CA GLY A 289 23.40 16.15 -3.26
C GLY A 289 24.04 14.81 -2.90
N ASP A 290 23.28 13.71 -2.92
CA ASP A 290 23.85 12.37 -2.72
C ASP A 290 24.84 12.01 -3.83
N HIS A 291 25.97 11.43 -3.42
CA HIS A 291 27.03 10.98 -4.32
C HIS A 291 26.95 9.47 -4.52
N VAL A 292 27.04 9.04 -5.77
CA VAL A 292 26.96 7.63 -6.17
C VAL A 292 28.08 7.27 -7.12
N GLU A 293 28.65 6.08 -6.94
CA GLU A 293 29.55 5.48 -7.92
C GLU A 293 28.72 4.86 -9.04
N VAL A 294 28.95 5.24 -10.29
CA VAL A 294 28.30 4.60 -11.45
C VAL A 294 29.09 3.34 -11.81
N ILE A 295 28.45 2.18 -11.62
CA ILE A 295 29.05 0.85 -11.80
C ILE A 295 28.52 0.12 -13.05
N GLY A 296 27.60 0.73 -13.79
CA GLY A 296 27.11 0.21 -15.08
C GLY A 296 25.99 1.07 -15.67
N GLU A 297 25.74 0.92 -16.97
CA GLU A 297 24.63 1.57 -17.67
C GLU A 297 23.90 0.52 -18.52
N GLU A 298 22.57 0.52 -18.53
CA GLU A 298 21.79 -0.42 -19.33
C GLU A 298 20.47 0.21 -19.79
N LYS A 299 20.31 0.35 -21.11
CA LYS A 299 19.39 1.32 -21.74
C LYS A 299 19.82 2.76 -21.37
N PRO A 300 19.81 3.71 -22.32
CA PRO A 300 20.35 5.05 -22.08
C PRO A 300 19.66 5.81 -20.93
N ASP A 301 18.49 5.34 -20.49
CA ASP A 301 17.68 5.95 -19.44
C ASP A 301 17.94 5.40 -18.03
N TRP A 302 18.80 4.39 -17.86
CA TRP A 302 19.05 3.76 -16.55
C TRP A 302 20.52 3.55 -16.23
N VAL A 303 20.86 3.82 -14.97
CA VAL A 303 22.22 3.75 -14.46
C VAL A 303 22.26 2.87 -13.23
N ARG A 304 23.17 1.89 -13.23
CA ARG A 304 23.47 1.07 -12.07
C ARG A 304 24.51 1.79 -11.21
N ILE A 305 24.19 1.94 -9.94
CA ILE A 305 25.00 2.69 -8.98
C ILE A 305 25.40 1.84 -7.79
N ARG A 306 26.45 2.28 -7.10
CA ARG A 306 26.82 1.88 -5.75
C ARG A 306 26.82 3.12 -4.86
N TYR A 307 26.09 3.05 -3.75
CA TYR A 307 25.98 4.11 -2.76
C TYR A 307 26.66 3.65 -1.46
N ILE A 308 27.65 4.43 -1.00
CA ILE A 308 28.38 4.14 0.23
C ILE A 308 27.57 4.66 1.42
N ARG A 309 27.35 3.80 2.41
CA ARG A 309 26.58 4.14 3.62
C ARG A 309 27.49 4.04 4.83
N ALA A 310 27.48 5.06 5.69
CA ALA A 310 28.29 5.06 6.90
C ALA A 310 27.91 3.89 7.81
N GLY A 311 28.88 3.05 8.18
CA GLY A 311 28.68 1.91 9.08
C GLY A 311 27.83 0.76 8.54
N LYS A 312 27.44 0.78 7.25
CA LYS A 312 26.63 -0.26 6.60
C LYS A 312 27.31 -0.75 5.32
N ALA A 313 26.94 -1.95 4.87
CA ALA A 313 27.39 -2.44 3.57
C ALA A 313 26.95 -1.49 2.45
N PRO A 314 27.82 -1.24 1.44
CA PRO A 314 27.47 -0.47 0.24
C PRO A 314 26.20 -1.01 -0.42
N LEU A 315 25.40 -0.08 -0.95
CA LEU A 315 24.11 -0.38 -1.55
C LEU A 315 24.20 -0.27 -3.07
N GLU A 316 23.98 -1.36 -3.80
CA GLU A 316 23.91 -1.33 -5.26
C GLU A 316 22.47 -1.21 -5.75
N ALA A 317 22.22 -0.38 -6.77
CA ALA A 317 20.88 0.00 -7.24
C ALA A 317 20.83 0.31 -8.73
N TRP A 318 19.62 0.48 -9.24
CA TRP A 318 19.34 1.23 -10.47
C TRP A 318 18.72 2.59 -10.15
N LEU A 319 19.07 3.59 -10.95
CA LEU A 319 18.50 4.94 -10.96
C LEU A 319 18.08 5.30 -12.38
N GLN A 320 17.17 6.26 -12.52
CA GLN A 320 16.93 6.88 -13.81
C GLN A 320 18.08 7.82 -14.15
N ARG A 321 18.63 7.69 -15.37
CA ARG A 321 19.76 8.51 -15.86
C ARG A 321 19.49 10.00 -15.73
N GLN A 322 18.23 10.41 -15.93
CA GLN A 322 17.81 11.80 -15.87
C GLN A 322 17.88 12.39 -14.45
N ASP A 323 18.01 11.58 -13.40
CA ASP A 323 17.98 12.04 -12.01
C ASP A 323 19.37 12.40 -11.46
N ILE A 324 20.42 12.01 -12.19
CA ILE A 324 21.82 12.16 -11.78
C ILE A 324 22.61 12.98 -12.79
N THR A 325 23.60 13.74 -12.31
CA THR A 325 24.57 14.48 -13.13
C THR A 325 25.97 14.02 -12.80
N ARG A 326 26.86 14.10 -13.78
CA ARG A 326 28.28 14.03 -13.53
C ARG A 326 28.73 15.26 -12.75
#